data_AF-A0A0Q9TVL0-F1
#
_entry.id   AF-A0A0Q9TVL0-F1
#
_cell.length_a   1.000
_cell.length_b   1.000
_cell.length_c   1.000
_cell.angle_alpha   90.00
_cell.angle_beta   90.00
_cell.angle_gamma   90.00
#
_symmetry.space_group_name_H-M   'P 1'
#
loop_
_entity.id
_entity.type
_entity.pdbx_description
1 polymer ?
#
loop_
_entity_poly.entity_id
_entity_poly.type
_entity_poly.pdbx_seq_one_letter_code
_entity_poly.pdbx_strand_id
1 'polypeptide(L)'
;MILESPFQVALGSYNLPFVPHAFNAILIIAGFSTMVASLFAVTTILITLAQDHDAPSIFATKTSGNRQMPLFAIGFTTGGITVTVLMALLLPENIFEYVTTAAGIMLLLNWLFILLSSGRLLQLSTWGKIKRYLGMVLILTAITGTAFHETSRPGFWISLLFVGIIGLVTWGMTFKWKKNVQGATYKAIKLPNPKHDNREGAT
;
A
#
# COMPACT_ATOMS: atom_id res chain seq x y z
N MET A 1 26.74 17.20 15.82
CA MET A 1 27.34 16.32 14.80
C MET A 1 26.56 16.53 13.52
N ILE A 2 27.20 17.02 12.46
CA ILE A 2 26.58 17.12 11.15
C ILE A 2 26.56 15.70 10.57
N LEU A 3 25.37 15.18 10.23
CA LEU A 3 25.22 13.86 9.62
C LEU A 3 25.84 13.88 8.22
N GLU A 4 27.10 13.50 8.12
CA GLU A 4 27.70 13.14 6.85
C GLU A 4 27.22 11.73 6.48
N SER A 5 26.82 11.53 5.22
CA SER A 5 26.30 10.24 4.76
C SER A 5 27.31 9.13 5.09
N PRO A 6 26.92 8.00 5.72
CA PRO A 6 27.86 6.94 6.09
C PRO A 6 28.61 6.38 4.87
N PHE A 7 28.04 6.50 3.66
CA PHE A 7 28.72 6.19 2.41
C PHE A 7 29.78 7.23 2.03
N GLN A 8 29.51 8.51 2.26
CA GLN A 8 30.48 9.59 2.07
C GLN A 8 31.65 9.47 3.06
N VAL A 9 31.38 9.10 4.31
CA VAL A 9 32.40 8.83 5.32
C VAL A 9 33.23 7.59 4.98
N ALA A 10 32.58 6.50 4.54
CA ALA A 10 33.29 5.28 4.12
C ALA A 10 34.15 5.51 2.87
N LEU A 11 33.64 6.25 1.88
CA LEU A 11 34.35 6.57 0.64
C LEU A 11 35.39 7.69 0.82
N GLY A 12 35.30 8.52 1.86
CA GLY A 12 36.27 9.59 2.14
C GLY A 12 37.69 9.08 2.44
N SER A 13 37.85 7.80 2.79
CA SER A 13 39.15 7.14 2.91
C SER A 13 39.83 6.84 1.56
N TYR A 14 39.07 6.85 0.47
CA TYR A 14 39.57 6.88 -0.90
C TYR A 14 39.48 8.33 -1.43
N ASN A 15 40.60 8.92 -1.87
CA ASN A 15 40.64 10.26 -2.48
C ASN A 15 39.96 10.31 -3.87
N LEU A 16 38.66 9.98 -3.95
CA LEU A 16 37.85 10.04 -5.17
C LEU A 16 36.86 11.20 -5.05
N PRO A 17 37.26 12.44 -5.42
CA PRO A 17 36.47 13.65 -5.15
C PRO A 17 35.10 13.68 -5.82
N PHE A 18 34.87 12.88 -6.88
CA PHE A 18 33.62 12.88 -7.64
C PHE A 18 32.59 11.84 -7.20
N VAL A 19 33.05 10.72 -6.61
CA VAL A 19 32.18 9.56 -6.33
C VAL A 19 31.09 9.89 -5.28
N PRO A 20 31.38 10.53 -4.14
CA PRO A 20 30.36 10.90 -3.16
C PRO A 20 29.25 11.81 -3.74
N HIS A 21 29.60 12.75 -4.61
CA HIS A 21 28.62 13.66 -5.24
C HIS A 21 27.70 12.92 -6.22
N ALA A 22 28.25 12.01 -7.03
CA ALA A 22 27.45 11.18 -7.93
C ALA A 22 26.49 10.27 -7.15
N PHE A 23 26.95 9.65 -6.06
CA PHE A 23 26.11 8.82 -5.19
C PHE A 23 25.00 9.63 -4.52
N ASN A 24 25.30 10.81 -3.97
CA ASN A 24 24.29 11.69 -3.40
C ASN A 24 23.22 12.09 -4.43
N ALA A 25 23.62 12.42 -5.66
CA ALA A 25 22.68 12.71 -6.74
C ALA A 25 21.79 11.49 -7.08
N ILE A 26 22.38 10.30 -7.21
CA ILE A 26 21.64 9.06 -7.49
C ILE A 26 20.63 8.77 -6.37
N LEU A 27 21.01 8.91 -5.09
CA LEU A 27 20.13 8.67 -3.96
C LEU A 27 18.94 9.64 -3.92
N ILE A 28 19.18 10.93 -4.22
CA ILE A 28 18.10 11.93 -4.31
C ILE A 28 17.13 11.58 -5.44
N ILE A 29 17.64 11.27 -6.63
CA ILE A 29 16.80 10.93 -7.80
C ILE A 29 16.01 9.64 -7.54
N ALA A 30 16.66 8.61 -6.98
CA ALA A 30 16.01 7.35 -6.64
C ALA A 30 14.92 7.53 -5.57
N GLY A 31 15.21 8.29 -4.51
CA GLY A 31 14.25 8.60 -3.45
C GLY A 31 13.04 9.39 -3.99
N PHE A 32 13.28 10.39 -4.83
CA PHE A 32 12.20 11.18 -5.42
C PHE A 32 11.31 10.34 -6.34
N SER A 33 11.91 9.43 -7.12
CA SER A 33 11.18 8.50 -8.00
C SER A 33 10.26 7.56 -7.20
N THR A 34 10.76 6.95 -6.12
CA THR A 34 9.96 6.06 -5.28
C THR A 34 8.85 6.81 -4.56
N MET A 35 9.09 8.05 -4.13
CA MET A 35 8.06 8.91 -3.54
C MET A 35 6.93 9.21 -4.53
N VAL A 36 7.23 9.62 -5.76
CA VAL A 36 6.21 9.89 -6.80
C VAL A 36 5.43 8.62 -7.15
N ALA A 37 6.12 7.48 -7.29
CA ALA A 37 5.48 6.19 -7.56
C ALA A 37 4.52 5.78 -6.42
N SER A 38 4.95 5.95 -5.17
CA SER A 38 4.12 5.62 -3.99
C SER A 38 2.87 6.48 -3.91
N LEU A 39 2.97 7.79 -4.19
CA LEU A 39 1.83 8.71 -4.20
C LEU A 39 0.81 8.30 -5.27
N PHE A 40 1.28 7.95 -6.48
CA PHE A 40 0.41 7.48 -7.55
C PHE A 40 -0.27 6.14 -7.20
N ALA A 41 0.47 5.20 -6.61
CA ALA A 41 -0.06 3.92 -6.18
C ALA A 41 -1.16 4.08 -5.12
N VAL A 42 -0.91 4.88 -4.07
CA VAL A 42 -1.90 5.15 -3.01
C VAL A 42 -3.15 5.83 -3.57
N THR A 43 -2.96 6.82 -4.45
CA THR A 43 -4.08 7.50 -5.11
C THR A 43 -4.90 6.52 -5.95
N THR A 44 -4.24 5.62 -6.69
CA THR A 44 -4.90 4.58 -7.49
C THR A 44 -5.70 3.62 -6.61
N ILE A 45 -5.12 3.15 -5.50
CA ILE A 45 -5.80 2.29 -4.53
C ILE A 45 -7.07 2.97 -3.99
N LEU A 46 -6.99 4.25 -3.63
CA LEU A 46 -8.13 5.02 -3.14
C LEU A 46 -9.24 5.12 -4.20
N ILE A 47 -8.88 5.33 -5.46
CA ILE A 47 -9.84 5.39 -6.57
C ILE A 47 -10.50 4.03 -6.79
N THR A 48 -9.73 2.93 -6.80
CA THR A 48 -10.27 1.59 -6.98
C THR A 48 -11.22 1.22 -5.86
N LEU A 49 -10.88 1.52 -4.60
CA LEU A 49 -11.79 1.31 -3.47
C LEU A 49 -13.09 2.11 -3.60
N ALA A 50 -13.02 3.34 -4.12
CA ALA A 50 -14.21 4.16 -4.34
C ALA A 50 -15.07 3.67 -5.52
N GLN A 51 -14.45 3.03 -6.52
CA GLN A 51 -15.17 2.37 -7.63
C GLN A 51 -15.88 1.11 -7.16
N ASP A 52 -15.26 0.35 -6.26
CA ASP A 52 -15.82 -0.88 -5.68
C ASP A 52 -16.84 -0.61 -4.54
N HIS A 53 -17.18 0.66 -4.29
CA HIS A 53 -18.07 1.13 -3.22
C HIS A 53 -17.55 0.89 -1.78
N ASP A 54 -16.26 0.58 -1.61
CA ASP A 54 -15.57 0.44 -0.32
C ASP A 54 -15.03 1.77 0.23
N ALA A 55 -14.95 2.81 -0.59
CA ALA A 55 -14.65 4.18 -0.20
C ALA A 55 -15.70 5.17 -0.75
N PRO A 56 -15.82 6.40 -0.20
CA PRO A 56 -16.77 7.40 -0.68
C PRO A 56 -16.64 7.65 -2.20
N SER A 57 -17.76 7.61 -2.92
CA SER A 57 -17.82 7.75 -4.38
C SER A 57 -17.24 9.07 -4.91
N ILE A 58 -17.09 10.07 -4.04
CA ILE A 58 -16.43 11.34 -4.31
C ILE A 58 -14.98 11.12 -4.82
N PHE A 59 -14.28 10.10 -4.31
CA PHE A 59 -12.90 9.79 -4.74
C PHE A 59 -12.84 9.07 -6.11
N ALA A 60 -13.90 8.40 -6.52
CA ALA A 60 -14.03 7.81 -7.87
C ALA A 60 -14.56 8.81 -8.90
N THR A 61 -15.03 9.98 -8.46
CA THR A 61 -15.56 11.02 -9.34
C THR A 61 -14.44 11.60 -10.18
N LYS A 62 -14.49 11.34 -11.49
CA LYS A 62 -13.53 11.87 -12.45
C LYS A 62 -14.05 13.18 -13.01
N THR A 63 -13.14 14.13 -13.24
CA THR A 63 -13.46 15.43 -13.84
C THR A 63 -13.91 15.26 -15.29
N SER A 64 -14.90 16.06 -15.72
CA SER A 64 -15.40 16.05 -17.10
C SER A 64 -14.35 16.67 -18.06
N GLY A 65 -13.90 15.89 -19.06
CA GLY A 65 -12.92 16.31 -20.06
C GLY A 65 -12.11 15.14 -20.66
N ASN A 66 -11.24 15.43 -21.64
CA ASN A 66 -10.39 14.44 -22.32
C ASN A 66 -9.36 13.77 -21.38
N ARG A 67 -9.08 14.40 -20.23
CA ARG A 67 -8.18 13.87 -19.19
C ARG A 67 -8.99 13.64 -17.93
N GLN A 68 -9.53 12.43 -17.78
CA GLN A 68 -10.34 12.02 -16.63
C GLN A 68 -9.48 11.94 -15.36
N MET A 69 -9.18 13.08 -14.73
CA MET A 69 -8.37 13.17 -13.53
C MET A 69 -9.24 13.15 -12.26
N PRO A 70 -8.93 12.28 -11.28
CA PRO A 70 -9.62 12.18 -10.00
C PRO A 70 -9.07 13.22 -9.01
N LEU A 71 -9.48 14.49 -9.20
CA LEU A 71 -8.95 15.64 -8.45
C LEU A 71 -9.16 15.51 -6.95
N PHE A 72 -10.28 14.95 -6.50
CA PHE A 72 -10.55 14.75 -5.07
C PHE A 72 -9.60 13.73 -4.42
N ALA A 73 -9.28 12.64 -5.12
CA ALA A 73 -8.34 11.64 -4.63
C ALA A 73 -6.92 12.21 -4.56
N ILE A 74 -6.49 12.95 -5.59
CA ILE A 74 -5.17 13.60 -5.63
C ILE A 74 -5.06 14.69 -4.55
N GLY A 75 -6.10 15.51 -4.38
CA GLY A 75 -6.14 16.55 -3.34
C GLY A 75 -6.07 15.96 -1.94
N PHE A 76 -6.78 14.85 -1.69
CA PHE A 76 -6.73 14.14 -0.42
C PHE A 76 -5.35 13.55 -0.13
N THR A 77 -4.73 12.86 -1.08
CA THR A 77 -3.40 12.27 -0.88
C THR A 77 -2.32 13.32 -0.73
N THR A 78 -2.38 14.40 -1.52
CA THR A 78 -1.45 15.54 -1.40
C THR A 78 -1.61 16.22 -0.04
N GLY A 79 -2.85 16.51 0.38
CA GLY A 79 -3.14 17.10 1.69
C GLY A 79 -2.67 16.21 2.84
N GLY A 80 -2.87 14.89 2.73
CA GLY A 80 -2.38 13.91 3.70
C GLY A 80 -0.86 13.93 3.84
N ILE A 81 -0.12 13.99 2.73
CA ILE A 81 1.34 14.14 2.76
C ILE A 81 1.74 15.47 3.40
N THR A 82 1.11 16.58 3.00
CA THR A 82 1.42 17.90 3.59
C THR A 82 1.24 17.89 5.10
N VAL A 83 0.12 17.39 5.61
CA VAL A 83 -0.14 17.28 7.05
C VAL A 83 0.88 16.37 7.73
N THR A 84 1.23 15.23 7.11
CA THR A 84 2.21 14.29 7.66
C THR A 84 3.60 14.92 7.76
N VAL A 85 4.03 15.65 6.74
CA VAL A 85 5.32 16.36 6.74
C VAL A 85 5.33 17.46 7.81
N LEU A 86 4.25 18.24 7.92
CA LEU A 86 4.13 19.24 8.98
C LEU A 86 4.17 18.62 10.37
N MET A 87 3.46 17.50 10.58
CA MET A 87 3.54 16.76 11.85
C MET A 87 4.96 16.25 12.11
N ALA A 88 5.65 15.69 11.12
CA ALA A 88 7.01 15.19 11.29
C ALA A 88 7.99 16.26 11.76
N LEU A 89 7.79 17.53 11.34
CA LEU A 89 8.62 18.66 11.79
C LEU A 89 8.26 19.18 13.19
N LEU A 90 7.02 18.96 13.64
CA LEU A 90 6.51 19.43 14.93
C LEU A 90 6.63 18.37 16.05
N LEU A 91 6.75 17.09 15.69
CA LEU A 91 6.78 16.00 16.64
C LEU A 91 8.12 15.91 17.36
N PRO A 92 8.12 15.80 18.70
CA PRO A 92 9.31 15.43 19.47
C PRO A 92 9.87 14.06 19.04
N GLU A 93 11.19 13.87 19.16
CA GLU A 93 11.90 12.66 18.70
C GLU A 93 11.30 11.35 19.24
N ASN A 94 10.89 11.33 20.51
CA ASN A 94 10.26 10.15 21.14
C ASN A 94 8.89 9.81 20.51
N ILE A 95 8.08 10.81 20.17
CA ILE A 95 6.78 10.58 19.51
C ILE A 95 7.01 10.14 18.07
N PHE A 96 7.98 10.73 17.38
CA PHE A 96 8.37 10.31 16.03
C PHE A 96 8.83 8.84 16.01
N GLU A 97 9.60 8.40 17.00
CA GLU A 97 10.03 7.00 17.15
C GLU A 97 8.82 6.07 17.32
N TYR A 98 7.83 6.43 18.14
CA TYR A 98 6.62 5.63 18.34
C TYR A 98 5.78 5.51 17.07
N VAL A 99 5.57 6.63 16.35
CA VAL A 99 4.81 6.67 15.11
C VAL A 99 5.51 5.84 14.02
N THR A 100 6.83 6.00 13.87
CA THR A 100 7.60 5.28 12.86
C THR A 100 7.68 3.78 13.15
N THR A 101 7.84 3.41 14.43
CA THR A 101 7.78 2.01 14.86
C THR A 101 6.40 1.39 14.58
N ALA A 102 5.33 2.10 14.94
CA ALA A 102 3.97 1.66 14.65
C ALA A 102 3.75 1.48 13.14
N ALA A 103 4.20 2.43 12.31
CA ALA A 103 4.10 2.34 10.85
C ALA A 103 4.90 1.15 10.28
N GLY A 104 6.09 0.88 10.82
CA GLY A 104 6.90 -0.28 10.45
C GLY A 104 6.22 -1.61 10.80
N ILE A 105 5.66 -1.74 11.99
CA ILE A 105 4.88 -2.92 12.39
C ILE A 105 3.62 -3.06 11.52
N MET A 106 2.93 -1.95 11.22
CA MET A 106 1.77 -1.94 10.32
C MET A 106 2.12 -2.40 8.91
N LEU A 107 3.29 -2.02 8.40
CA LEU A 107 3.82 -2.53 7.13
C LEU A 107 4.03 -4.04 7.23
N LEU A 108 4.74 -4.54 8.24
CA LEU A 108 4.96 -5.98 8.44
C LEU A 108 3.64 -6.77 8.54
N LEU A 109 2.64 -6.22 9.23
CA LEU A 109 1.30 -6.80 9.30
C LEU A 109 0.60 -6.84 7.94
N ASN A 110 0.76 -5.79 7.11
CA ASN A 110 0.26 -5.80 5.74
C ASN A 110 0.89 -6.95 4.93
N TRP A 111 2.20 -7.13 5.03
CA TRP A 111 2.90 -8.26 4.40
C TRP A 111 2.42 -9.61 4.91
N LEU A 112 2.19 -9.73 6.22
CA LEU A 112 1.61 -10.93 6.82
C LEU A 112 0.21 -11.22 6.24
N PHE A 113 -0.63 -10.20 6.11
CA PHE A 113 -1.97 -10.33 5.54
C PHE A 113 -1.93 -10.74 4.06
N ILE A 114 -1.02 -10.17 3.27
CA ILE A 114 -0.79 -10.59 1.88
C ILE A 114 -0.38 -12.07 1.84
N LEU A 115 0.53 -12.53 2.70
CA LEU A 115 0.93 -13.93 2.77
C LEU A 115 -0.23 -14.85 3.16
N LEU A 116 -1.05 -14.48 4.14
CA LEU A 116 -2.25 -15.23 4.53
C LEU A 116 -3.25 -15.32 3.37
N SER A 117 -3.53 -14.19 2.72
CA SER A 117 -4.47 -14.09 1.60
C SER A 117 -3.97 -14.88 0.36
N SER A 118 -2.67 -14.82 0.07
CA SER A 118 -2.04 -15.55 -1.04
C SER A 118 -2.30 -17.05 -0.97
N GLY A 119 -2.46 -17.60 0.23
CA GLY A 119 -2.74 -19.01 0.43
C GLY A 119 -4.12 -19.48 -0.01
N ARG A 120 -5.08 -18.56 -0.02
CA ARG A 120 -6.46 -18.82 -0.45
C ARG A 120 -6.69 -18.44 -1.91
N LEU A 121 -6.02 -17.40 -2.40
CA LEU A 121 -6.22 -16.89 -3.77
C LEU A 121 -5.28 -17.49 -4.82
N LEU A 122 -4.08 -17.96 -4.44
CA LEU A 122 -3.09 -18.48 -5.39
C LEU A 122 -2.93 -20.00 -5.25
N GLN A 123 -2.90 -20.71 -6.38
CA GLN A 123 -2.48 -22.11 -6.43
C GLN A 123 -0.96 -22.19 -6.28
N LEU A 124 -0.49 -22.32 -5.04
CA LEU A 124 0.94 -22.34 -4.72
C LEU A 124 1.52 -23.75 -4.88
N SER A 125 2.60 -23.86 -5.67
CA SER A 125 3.49 -25.02 -5.67
C SER A 125 4.09 -25.27 -4.27
N THR A 126 4.53 -26.49 -3.98
CA THR A 126 5.13 -26.89 -2.69
C THR A 126 6.26 -25.94 -2.26
N TRP A 127 7.09 -25.49 -3.22
CA TRP A 127 8.15 -24.51 -2.97
C TRP A 127 7.61 -23.12 -2.58
N GLY A 128 6.49 -22.72 -3.17
CA GLY A 128 5.79 -21.48 -2.82
C GLY A 128 5.18 -21.54 -1.42
N LYS A 129 4.66 -22.71 -1.00
CA LYS A 129 4.15 -22.92 0.37
C LYS A 129 5.26 -22.79 1.41
N ILE A 130 6.44 -23.38 1.16
CA ILE A 130 7.60 -23.28 2.05
C ILE A 130 8.04 -21.82 2.21
N LYS A 131 8.22 -21.08 1.11
CA LYS A 131 8.58 -19.65 1.14
C LYS A 131 7.54 -18.82 1.89
N ARG A 132 6.25 -19.13 1.72
CA ARG A 132 5.15 -18.47 2.44
C ARG A 132 5.27 -18.68 3.96
N TYR A 133 5.44 -19.94 4.40
CA TYR A 133 5.59 -20.24 5.83
C TYR A 133 6.86 -19.62 6.42
N LEU A 134 7.98 -19.67 5.70
CA LEU A 134 9.22 -19.02 6.12
C LEU A 134 9.03 -17.50 6.29
N GLY A 135 8.40 -16.83 5.32
CA GLY A 135 8.09 -15.41 5.40
C GLY A 135 7.17 -15.06 6.58
N MET A 136 6.14 -15.87 6.83
CA MET A 136 5.25 -15.68 7.98
C MET A 136 5.99 -15.82 9.31
N VAL A 137 6.83 -16.86 9.46
CA VAL A 137 7.63 -17.06 10.69
C VAL A 137 8.61 -15.91 10.89
N LEU A 138 9.26 -15.43 9.84
CA LEU A 138 10.20 -14.31 9.91
C LEU A 138 9.50 -13.03 10.36
N ILE A 139 8.35 -12.71 9.77
CA ILE A 139 7.55 -11.53 10.14
C ILE A 139 7.07 -11.63 11.59
N LEU A 140 6.54 -12.78 12.01
CA LEU A 140 6.09 -12.99 13.39
C LEU A 140 7.24 -12.85 14.39
N THR A 141 8.42 -13.38 14.06
CA THR A 141 9.63 -13.23 14.88
C THR A 141 10.03 -11.77 14.99
N ALA A 142 10.01 -11.02 13.88
CA ALA A 142 10.33 -9.59 13.88
C ALA A 142 9.35 -8.78 14.75
N ILE A 143 8.04 -8.99 14.59
CA ILE A 143 7.01 -8.30 15.40
C ILE A 143 7.16 -8.66 16.88
N THR A 144 7.36 -9.94 17.21
CA THR A 144 7.56 -10.37 18.61
C THR A 144 8.85 -9.76 19.18
N GLY A 145 9.92 -9.68 18.37
CA GLY A 145 11.18 -9.02 18.74
C GLY A 145 11.01 -7.54 19.13
N THR A 146 10.17 -6.80 18.40
CA THR A 146 9.88 -5.40 18.73
C THR A 146 9.16 -5.20 20.06
N ALA A 147 8.45 -6.21 20.57
CA ALA A 147 7.77 -6.12 21.86
C ALA A 147 8.73 -6.16 23.07
N PHE A 148 9.94 -6.68 22.90
CA PHE A 148 10.93 -6.80 23.98
C PHE A 148 11.74 -5.52 24.23
N HIS A 149 11.76 -4.56 23.30
CA HIS A 149 12.46 -3.28 23.45
C HIS A 149 11.58 -2.18 24.04
N GLU A 150 12.01 -1.54 25.13
CA GLU A 150 11.22 -0.55 25.88
C GLU A 150 10.81 0.69 25.05
N THR A 151 11.64 1.11 24.09
CA THR A 151 11.32 2.24 23.20
C THR A 151 10.29 1.89 22.12
N SER A 152 10.20 0.60 21.75
CA SER A 152 9.31 0.10 20.69
C SER A 152 7.94 -0.34 21.22
N ARG A 153 7.81 -0.60 22.53
CA ARG A 153 6.56 -1.04 23.17
C ARG A 153 5.36 -0.15 22.83
N PRO A 154 5.44 1.20 22.90
CA PRO A 154 4.30 2.05 22.56
C PRO A 154 3.87 1.87 21.10
N GLY A 155 4.82 1.78 20.16
CA GLY A 155 4.54 1.57 18.75
C GLY A 155 3.83 0.23 18.47
N PHE A 156 4.20 -0.84 19.18
CA PHE A 156 3.52 -2.13 19.10
C PHE A 156 2.05 -2.04 19.54
N TRP A 157 1.77 -1.45 20.72
CA TRP A 157 0.40 -1.29 21.21
C TRP A 157 -0.46 -0.41 20.29
N ILE A 158 0.11 0.67 19.76
CA ILE A 158 -0.57 1.54 18.78
C ILE A 158 -0.96 0.73 17.54
N SER A 159 -0.05 -0.09 17.00
CA SER A 159 -0.34 -0.92 15.83
C SER A 159 -1.45 -1.95 16.09
N LEU A 160 -1.46 -2.57 17.27
CA LEU A 160 -2.49 -3.54 17.68
C LEU A 160 -3.87 -2.87 17.78
N LEU A 161 -3.92 -1.64 18.31
CA LEU A 161 -5.12 -0.83 18.36
C LEU A 161 -5.66 -0.52 16.96
N PHE A 162 -4.80 -0.13 16.02
CA PHE A 162 -5.19 0.08 14.62
C PHE A 162 -5.76 -1.19 13.98
N VAL A 163 -5.11 -2.35 14.16
CA VAL A 163 -5.62 -3.64 13.67
C VAL A 163 -6.97 -3.97 14.30
N GLY A 164 -7.14 -3.74 15.60
CA GLY A 164 -8.40 -3.94 16.30
C GLY A 164 -9.53 -3.09 15.72
N ILE A 165 -9.28 -1.80 15.47
CA ILE A 165 -10.24 -0.89 14.84
C ILE A 165 -10.58 -1.37 13.42
N ILE A 166 -9.59 -1.69 12.60
CA ILE A 166 -9.81 -2.20 11.23
C ILE A 166 -10.62 -3.49 11.28
N GLY A 167 -10.32 -4.41 12.20
CA GLY A 167 -11.05 -5.66 12.39
C GLY A 167 -12.51 -5.42 12.77
N LEU A 168 -12.78 -4.50 13.70
CA LEU A 168 -14.14 -4.12 14.10
C LEU A 168 -14.92 -3.49 12.95
N VAL A 169 -14.32 -2.54 12.23
CA VAL A 169 -14.94 -1.87 11.08
C VAL A 169 -15.21 -2.88 9.96
N THR A 170 -14.25 -3.75 9.65
CA THR A 170 -14.40 -4.81 8.65
C THR A 170 -15.51 -5.76 9.04
N TRP A 171 -15.56 -6.21 10.30
CA TRP A 171 -16.62 -7.09 10.79
C TRP A 171 -17.99 -6.42 10.68
N GLY A 172 -18.13 -5.16 11.10
CA GLY A 172 -19.35 -4.38 10.92
C GLY A 172 -19.78 -4.25 9.46
N MET A 173 -18.83 -4.06 8.54
CA MET A 173 -19.11 -3.99 7.10
C MET A 173 -19.48 -5.35 6.50
N THR A 174 -18.97 -6.48 7.02
CA THR A 174 -19.39 -7.81 6.53
C THR A 174 -20.89 -8.08 6.71
N PHE A 175 -21.53 -7.47 7.72
CA PHE A 175 -22.98 -7.55 7.90
C PHE A 175 -23.75 -6.81 6.80
N LYS A 176 -23.23 -5.68 6.30
CA LYS A 176 -23.80 -4.97 5.14
C LYS A 176 -23.48 -5.68 3.81
N TRP A 177 -22.27 -6.23 3.67
CA TRP A 177 -21.83 -6.87 2.42
C TRP A 177 -22.60 -8.15 2.10
N LYS A 178 -22.99 -8.95 3.12
CA LYS A 178 -23.83 -10.14 2.93
C LYS A 178 -25.19 -9.85 2.30
N LYS A 179 -25.73 -8.62 2.41
CA LYS A 179 -26.98 -8.22 1.75
C LYS A 179 -26.81 -7.88 0.26
N ASN A 180 -25.62 -7.43 -0.17
CA ASN A 180 -25.39 -7.00 -1.56
C ASN A 180 -24.91 -8.13 -2.49
N VAL A 181 -24.26 -9.18 -1.96
CA VAL A 181 -23.76 -10.30 -2.78
C VAL A 181 -24.89 -11.16 -3.36
N GLN A 182 -26.06 -11.24 -2.71
CA GLN A 182 -27.21 -12.00 -3.22
C GLN A 182 -27.97 -11.29 -4.37
N GLY A 183 -27.77 -9.98 -4.57
CA GLY A 183 -28.43 -9.22 -5.64
C GLY A 183 -27.75 -9.29 -7.02
N ALA A 184 -26.51 -9.81 -7.08
CA ALA A 184 -25.69 -9.89 -8.28
C ALA A 184 -25.64 -11.31 -8.88
N THR A 185 -26.74 -12.07 -8.81
CA THR A 185 -26.87 -13.31 -9.58
C THR A 185 -26.79 -12.95 -11.07
N TYR A 186 -25.68 -13.33 -11.69
CA TYR A 186 -25.33 -13.19 -13.10
C TYR A 186 -26.56 -13.15 -14.01
N LYS A 187 -26.97 -11.93 -14.38
CA LYS A 187 -27.88 -11.71 -15.49
C LYS A 187 -27.09 -12.07 -16.74
N ALA A 188 -27.20 -13.34 -17.17
CA ALA A 188 -26.57 -13.83 -18.38
C ALA A 188 -26.83 -12.83 -19.50
N ILE A 189 -25.75 -12.22 -20.00
CA ILE A 189 -25.80 -11.38 -21.19
C ILE A 189 -26.28 -12.33 -22.30
N LYS A 190 -27.56 -12.21 -22.67
CA LYS A 190 -28.09 -12.88 -23.86
C LYS A 190 -27.30 -12.33 -25.04
N LEU A 191 -26.29 -13.07 -25.47
CA LEU A 191 -25.61 -12.82 -26.73
C LEU A 191 -26.68 -12.81 -27.83
N PRO A 192 -26.76 -11.76 -28.66
CA PRO A 192 -27.63 -11.78 -29.82
C PRO A 192 -27.31 -13.01 -30.66
N ASN A 193 -28.34 -13.76 -31.03
CA ASN A 193 -28.21 -14.93 -31.89
C ASN A 193 -27.38 -14.54 -33.14
N PRO A 194 -26.29 -15.24 -33.47
CA PRO A 194 -25.55 -14.95 -34.70
C PRO A 194 -26.54 -14.97 -35.87
N LYS A 195 -26.64 -13.84 -36.57
CA LYS A 195 -27.43 -13.77 -37.80
C LYS A 195 -26.81 -14.76 -38.78
N HIS A 196 -27.60 -15.71 -39.27
CA HIS A 196 -27.22 -16.54 -40.40
C HIS A 196 -26.88 -15.61 -41.57
N ASP A 197 -25.59 -15.54 -41.91
CA ASP A 197 -25.10 -14.84 -43.09
C ASP A 197 -25.40 -15.72 -44.31
N ASN A 198 -26.51 -15.44 -44.99
CA ASN A 198 -26.92 -16.14 -46.22
C ASN A 198 -26.12 -15.62 -47.42
N ARG A 199 -24.79 -15.82 -47.39
CA ARG A 199 -23.86 -15.52 -48.50
C ARG A 199 -23.29 -16.77 -49.17
N GLU A 200 -24.05 -17.86 -49.19
CA GLU A 200 -23.71 -19.08 -49.95
C GLU A 200 -24.60 -19.28 -51.20
N GLY A 201 -25.03 -18.19 -51.85
CA GLY A 201 -26.03 -18.28 -52.93
C GLY A 201 -25.87 -17.33 -54.12
N ALA A 202 -24.67 -16.79 -54.37
CA ALA A 202 -24.43 -16.00 -55.58
C ALA A 202 -23.08 -16.36 -56.19
N THR A 203 -23.16 -17.18 -57.25
CA THR A 203 -22.30 -17.24 -58.46
C THR A 203 -20.80 -17.06 -58.30
#